data_AF-A6VFT2-F1
#
_entry.id   AF-A6VFT2-F1
#
_cell.length_a   1.000
_cell.length_b   1.000
_cell.length_c   1.000
_cell.angle_alpha   90.00
_cell.angle_beta   90.00
_cell.angle_gamma   90.00
#
_symmetry.space_group_name_H-M   'P 1'
#
loop_
_entity.id
_entity.type
_entity.pdbx_description
1 polymer ?
#
loop_
_entity_poly.entity_id
_entity_poly.type
_entity_poly.pdbx_seq_one_letter_code
_entity_poly.pdbx_strand_id
1 'polypeptide(L)' 'MDKKFFECKVCGDIHWGKKAPNPCPTCMTKDSYVEITKEELPKKLGM' A
#
# COMPACT_ATOMS: atom_id res chain seq x y z
N MET A 1 7.12 -9.26 -14.84
CA MET A 1 7.59 -9.03 -13.45
C MET A 1 6.68 -7.99 -12.84
N ASP A 2 5.58 -8.45 -12.28
CA ASP A 2 4.39 -7.65 -12.03
C ASP A 2 4.46 -7.09 -10.61
N LYS A 3 5.12 -5.94 -10.47
CA LYS A 3 5.14 -5.17 -9.22
C LYS A 3 3.86 -4.33 -9.16
N LYS A 4 3.22 -4.33 -8.00
CA LYS A 4 1.99 -3.60 -7.73
C LYS A 4 2.22 -2.64 -6.56
N PHE A 5 1.32 -1.67 -6.43
CA PHE A 5 1.30 -0.77 -5.30
C PHE A 5 0.33 -1.32 -4.26
N PHE A 6 0.70 -1.21 -3.00
CA PHE A 6 -0.11 -1.64 -1.89
C PHE A 6 -0.25 -0.46 -0.92
N GLU A 7 -1.47 -0.11 -0.54
CA GLU A 7 -1.77 0.93 0.45
C GLU A 7 -2.22 0.29 1.75
N CYS A 8 -1.59 0.67 2.86
CA CYS A 8 -2.08 0.35 4.19
C CYS A 8 -3.33 1.18 4.49
N LYS A 9 -4.48 0.52 4.64
CA LYS A 9 -5.77 1.15 4.97
C LYS A 9 -5.84 1.77 6.36
N VAL A 10 -4.84 1.51 7.21
CA VAL A 10 -4.78 1.97 8.60
C VAL A 10 -3.99 3.26 8.73
N CYS A 11 -2.78 3.32 8.17
CA CYS A 11 -1.88 4.47 8.30
C CYS A 11 -1.59 5.20 6.98
N GLY A 12 -2.07 4.69 5.85
CA GLY A 12 -1.83 5.29 4.52
C GLY A 12 -0.46 5.00 3.91
N ASP A 13 0.34 4.10 4.50
CA ASP A 13 1.65 3.72 3.96
C ASP A 13 1.53 3.05 2.58
N ILE A 14 2.31 3.51 1.60
CA ILE A 14 2.31 2.96 0.24
C ILE A 14 3.58 2.15 0.00
N HIS A 15 3.42 0.85 -0.23
CA HIS A 15 4.50 -0.08 -0.52
C HIS A 15 4.49 -0.51 -2.00
N TRP A 16 5.66 -0.57 -2.63
CA TRP A 16 5.80 -1.03 -4.02
C TRP A 16 6.57 -2.36 -4.06
N GLY A 17 5.89 -3.43 -4.50
CA GLY A 17 6.47 -4.77 -4.45
C GLY A 17 5.69 -5.81 -5.25
N LYS A 18 6.12 -7.08 -5.16
CA LYS A 18 5.36 -8.21 -5.73
C LYS A 18 4.20 -8.66 -4.83
N LYS A 19 4.30 -8.36 -3.53
CA LYS A 19 3.34 -8.75 -2.49
C LYS A 19 3.26 -7.66 -1.43
N ALA A 20 2.12 -7.56 -0.76
CA ALA A 20 1.94 -6.70 0.41
C ALA A 20 2.79 -7.20 1.59
N PRO A 21 3.41 -6.30 2.38
CA PRO A 21 4.02 -6.66 3.64
C PRO A 21 2.95 -6.96 4.70
N ASN A 22 3.21 -7.97 5.53
CA ASN A 22 2.41 -8.29 6.72
C ASN A 22 3.36 -8.70 7.86
N PRO A 23 3.44 -7.97 8.98
CA PRO A 23 2.68 -6.76 9.34
C PRO A 23 3.14 -5.50 8.60
N CYS A 24 2.35 -4.42 8.70
CA CYS A 24 2.74 -3.12 8.18
C CYS A 24 4.01 -2.58 8.88
N PRO A 25 5.05 -2.18 8.14
CA PRO A 25 6.29 -1.66 8.74
C PRO A 25 6.10 -0.34 9.50
N THR A 26 5.05 0.43 9.15
CA THR A 26 4.78 1.75 9.75
C THR A 26 3.90 1.67 10.99
N CYS A 27 2.77 0.95 10.92
CA CYS A 27 1.80 0.87 12.03
C CYS A 27 1.68 -0.51 12.69
N MET A 28 2.46 -1.50 12.23
CA MET A 28 2.47 -2.88 12.73
C MET A 28 1.13 -3.64 12.65
N THR A 29 0.12 -3.07 11.97
CA THR A 29 -1.16 -3.76 11.77
C THR A 29 -1.00 -4.87 10.74
N LYS A 30 -1.63 -6.02 11.01
CA LYS A 30 -1.62 -7.17 10.12
C LYS A 30 -2.74 -7.08 9.08
N ASP A 31 -2.48 -7.64 7.90
CA ASP A 31 -3.49 -7.78 6.82
C ASP A 31 -4.21 -6.48 6.45
N SER A 32 -3.51 -5.34 6.58
CA SER A 32 -4.07 -4.00 6.36
C SER A 32 -3.78 -3.41 4.98
N TYR A 33 -2.91 -4.04 4.19
CA TYR A 33 -2.55 -3.58 2.86
C TYR A 33 -3.54 -4.06 1.79
N VAL A 34 -3.95 -3.15 0.92
CA VAL A 34 -4.76 -3.44 -0.26
C VAL A 34 -3.99 -3.06 -1.52
N GLU A 35 -4.20 -3.79 -2.60
CA GLU A 35 -3.65 -3.44 -3.92
C GLU A 35 -4.31 -2.16 -4.44
N ILE A 36 -3.49 -1.21 -4.88
CA ILE A 36 -3.94 0.02 -5.54
C ILE A 36 -3.27 0.17 -6.90
N THR A 37 -3.97 0.87 -7.80
CA THR A 37 -3.49 1.17 -9.13
C THR A 37 -2.67 2.46 -9.16
N LYS A 38 -1.91 2.67 -10.24
CA LYS A 38 -1.15 3.92 -10.46
C LYS A 38 -2.06 5.14 -10.56
N GLU A 39 -3.30 4.96 -11.01
CA GLU A 39 -4.30 6.03 -11.16
C GLU A 39 -4.88 6.46 -9.81
N GLU A 40 -4.84 5.58 -8.81
CA GLU A 40 -5.31 5.88 -7.45
C GLU A 40 -4.23 6.56 -6.61
N LEU A 41 -2.95 6.28 -6.87
CA LEU A 41 -1.81 6.86 -6.15
C LEU A 41 -1.88 8.39 -5.98
N PRO A 42 -2.07 9.21 -7.05
CA PRO A 42 -2.17 10.67 -6.90
C PRO A 42 -3.38 11.10 -6.07
N LYS A 43 -4.52 10.40 -6.20
CA LYS A 43 -5.73 10.68 -5.42
C LYS A 43 -5.53 10.44 -3.92
N LYS A 44 -4.65 9.50 -3.57
CA LYS A 44 -4.33 9.15 -2.17
C LYS A 44 -3.28 10.05 -1.55
N LEU A 45 -2.37 10.58 -2.37
CA LEU A 45 -1.32 11.52 -1.94
C LEU A 45 -1.82 12.98 -1.86
N GLY A 46 -3.09 13.23 -2.18
CA GLY A 46 -3.69 14.56 -2.05
C GLY A 46 -3.13 15.60 -3.03
N MET A 47 -2.69 15.16 -4.21
CA MET A 47 -2.24 16.04 -5.30
C MET A 47 -3.39 16.41 -6.24
#